data_AF-A0A2T4AKI1-F1
#
_entry.id   AF-A0A2T4AKI1-F1
#
_cell.length_a   1.000
_cell.length_b   1.000
_cell.length_c   1.000
_cell.angle_alpha   90.00
_cell.angle_beta   90.00
_cell.angle_gamma   90.00
#
_symmetry.space_group_name_H-M   'P 1'
#
loop_
_entity.id
_entity.type
_entity.pdbx_description
1 polymer ?
#
loop_
_entity_poly.entity_id
_entity_poly.type
_entity_poly.pdbx_seq_one_letter_code
_entity_poly.pdbx_strand_id
1 'polypeptide(L)'
;MSFSPCGSMLRVAKVEAVFEVRGETGAVDCSGCEKEGSPQSQQLLRLKLHIMAFNLSKSRPTKAQPKLVGSATLDIGSSVRPLVHHLPFAFTWRPEHLYVTISSSRLRVYRVDLNLAMARNTDVCPSKRTWDGTVIGPVKDEKRCAIATPTETIFLPRSARISTVQYLPPNPNGFGNKSVVVVSPRNGTCARPGFCIYLTEQDLGEWIDPAEKSEEEPRLLPGQQRLSSMYEEFNTEKDCDVIPCDY
;
A
#
# COMPACT_ATOMS: atom_id res chain seq x y z
N MET A 1 -3.28 -15.55 1.60
CA MET A 1 -4.40 -16.40 1.12
C MET A 1 -5.38 -16.62 2.25
N SER A 2 -6.65 -16.88 1.96
CA SER A 2 -7.69 -17.15 2.96
C SER A 2 -8.82 -17.97 2.34
N PHE A 3 -9.42 -18.89 3.09
CA PHE A 3 -10.65 -19.56 2.68
C PHE A 3 -11.87 -18.67 2.99
N SER A 4 -12.95 -18.81 2.23
CA SER A 4 -14.26 -18.27 2.62
C SER A 4 -14.74 -18.95 3.91
N PRO A 5 -15.64 -18.32 4.70
CA PRO A 5 -16.18 -18.94 5.92
C PRO A 5 -16.80 -20.32 5.69
N CYS A 6 -17.40 -20.55 4.52
CA CYS A 6 -17.99 -21.83 4.12
C CYS A 6 -17.00 -22.83 3.50
N GLY A 7 -15.72 -22.48 3.37
CA GLY A 7 -14.65 -23.35 2.85
C GLY A 7 -14.71 -23.66 1.36
N SER A 8 -15.72 -23.17 0.62
CA SER A 8 -15.91 -23.48 -0.80
C SER A 8 -15.01 -22.69 -1.74
N MET A 9 -14.42 -21.59 -1.25
CA MET A 9 -13.69 -20.63 -2.06
C MET A 9 -12.33 -20.30 -1.43
N LEU A 10 -11.29 -20.31 -2.25
CA LEU A 10 -9.96 -19.83 -1.90
C LEU A 10 -9.78 -18.41 -2.42
N ARG A 11 -9.41 -17.48 -1.54
CA ARG A 11 -9.08 -16.09 -1.86
C ARG A 11 -7.57 -15.90 -1.80
N VAL A 12 -7.02 -15.29 -2.83
CA VAL A 12 -5.59 -15.02 -3.00
C VAL A 12 -5.42 -13.52 -3.22
N ALA A 13 -4.39 -12.95 -2.59
CA ALA A 13 -3.98 -11.57 -2.84
C ALA A 13 -2.49 -11.55 -3.16
N LYS A 14 -2.10 -10.70 -4.11
CA LYS A 14 -0.73 -10.48 -4.58
C LYS A 14 -0.55 -8.98 -4.79
N VAL A 15 0.60 -8.44 -4.41
CA VAL A 15 1.01 -7.09 -4.81
C VAL A 15 2.05 -7.20 -5.92
N GLU A 16 1.90 -6.37 -6.94
CA GLU A 16 2.83 -6.23 -8.06
C GLU A 16 3.33 -4.79 -8.15
N ALA A 17 4.61 -4.61 -8.42
CA ALA A 17 5.21 -3.30 -8.63
C ALA A 17 5.41 -3.06 -10.13
N VAL A 18 4.88 -1.95 -10.63
CA VAL A 18 4.92 -1.56 -12.04
C VAL A 18 5.63 -0.21 -12.14
N PHE A 19 6.64 -0.10 -12.99
CA PHE A 19 7.28 1.16 -13.30
C PHE A 19 6.49 1.89 -14.38
N GLU A 20 6.04 3.11 -14.10
CA GLU A 20 5.43 3.99 -15.09
C GLU A 20 6.41 5.09 -15.50
N VAL A 21 6.62 5.23 -16.81
CA VAL A 21 7.40 6.31 -17.39
C VAL A 21 6.46 7.49 -17.59
N ARG A 22 6.74 8.61 -16.92
CA ARG A 22 6.02 9.86 -17.17
C ARG A 22 6.47 10.41 -18.52
N GLY A 23 5.66 10.18 -19.56
CA GLY A 23 5.87 10.82 -20.86
C GLY A 23 5.67 12.32 -20.75
N GLU A 24 6.66 13.10 -21.18
CA GLU A 24 6.55 14.55 -21.35
C GLU A 24 5.44 14.82 -22.38
N THR A 25 4.34 15.42 -21.92
CA THR A 25 3.27 15.89 -22.81
C THR A 25 3.44 17.38 -22.98
N GLY A 26 3.86 17.78 -24.18
CA GLY A 26 3.72 19.14 -24.72
C GLY A 26 4.83 20.12 -24.40
N ALA A 27 6.02 19.93 -24.97
CA ALA A 27 6.90 21.07 -25.26
C ALA A 27 6.23 21.88 -26.38
N VAL A 28 5.71 23.06 -26.03
CA VAL A 28 5.44 24.10 -27.02
C VAL A 28 6.81 24.54 -27.56
N ASP A 29 7.01 24.41 -28.87
CA ASP A 29 8.20 24.89 -29.55
C ASP A 29 8.39 26.39 -29.28
N CYS A 30 9.33 26.72 -28.40
CA CYS A 30 9.96 28.02 -28.34
C CYS A 30 11.43 27.82 -28.74
N SER A 31 11.70 28.11 -30.01
CA SER A 31 13.02 28.07 -30.59
C SER A 31 13.98 29.01 -29.86
N GLY A 32 15.07 28.46 -29.35
CA GLY A 32 16.30 29.20 -29.04
C GLY A 32 16.58 29.40 -27.56
N CYS A 33 17.13 28.38 -26.91
CA CYS A 33 18.07 28.49 -25.79
C CYS A 33 18.73 27.12 -25.59
N GLU A 34 20.03 27.01 -25.87
CA GLU A 34 20.85 25.86 -25.50
C GLU A 34 20.87 25.71 -23.98
N LYS A 35 20.39 24.58 -23.45
CA LYS A 35 20.67 24.14 -22.08
C LYS A 35 20.91 22.63 -22.04
N GLU A 36 22.11 22.28 -21.57
CA GLU A 36 22.52 20.96 -21.13
C GLU A 36 21.60 20.44 -20.02
N GLY A 37 21.38 19.12 -20.03
CA GLY A 37 20.57 18.39 -19.05
C GLY A 37 19.43 17.66 -19.74
N SER A 38 19.66 16.41 -20.11
CA SER A 38 18.57 15.53 -20.54
C SER A 38 17.51 15.47 -19.43
N PRO A 39 16.20 15.57 -19.74
CA PRO A 39 15.17 15.32 -18.75
C PRO A 39 15.26 13.84 -18.36
N GLN A 40 15.82 13.55 -17.18
CA GLN A 40 15.71 12.23 -16.58
C GLN A 40 14.22 11.96 -16.37
N SER A 41 13.63 11.17 -17.26
CA SER A 41 12.28 10.65 -17.11
C SER A 41 12.18 9.98 -15.74
N GLN A 42 11.54 10.64 -14.78
CA GLN A 42 11.35 10.09 -13.44
C GLN A 42 10.43 8.87 -13.57
N GLN A 43 11.01 7.67 -13.43
CA GLN A 43 10.23 6.43 -13.34
C GLN A 43 9.52 6.41 -11.99
N LEU A 44 8.19 6.38 -12.01
CA LEU A 44 7.38 6.26 -10.81
C LEU A 44 7.05 4.78 -10.59
N LEU A 45 7.36 4.27 -9.40
CA LEU A 45 6.96 2.91 -9.01
C LEU A 45 5.52 2.94 -8.48
N ARG A 46 4.61 2.26 -9.18
CA ARG A 46 3.22 2.08 -8.78
C ARG A 46 2.98 0.67 -8.25
N LEU A 47 2.20 0.54 -7.19
CA LEU A 47 1.83 -0.76 -6.63
C LEU A 47 0.39 -1.13 -7.02
N LYS A 48 0.24 -2.32 -7.60
CA LYS A 48 -1.06 -2.91 -7.94
C LYS A 48 -1.36 -4.09 -7.02
N LEU A 49 -2.55 -4.10 -6.42
CA LEU A 49 -3.08 -5.22 -5.66
C LEU A 49 -3.98 -6.07 -6.56
N HIS A 50 -3.60 -7.31 -6.76
CA HIS A 50 -4.43 -8.31 -7.41
C HIS A 50 -5.11 -9.18 -6.36
N ILE A 51 -6.43 -9.27 -6.42
CA ILE A 51 -7.22 -10.16 -5.56
C ILE A 51 -7.95 -11.13 -6.47
N MET A 52 -7.79 -12.42 -6.22
CA MET A 52 -8.41 -13.49 -6.99
C MET A 52 -9.21 -14.40 -6.07
N ALA A 53 -10.36 -14.85 -6.53
CA ALA A 53 -11.23 -15.78 -5.85
C ALA A 53 -11.39 -17.05 -6.70
N PHE A 54 -11.16 -18.21 -6.11
CA PHE A 54 -11.24 -19.50 -6.78
C PHE A 54 -12.23 -20.43 -6.09
N ASN A 55 -13.15 -21.02 -6.84
CA ASN A 55 -13.97 -22.11 -6.35
C ASN A 55 -13.15 -23.40 -6.28
N LEU A 56 -13.24 -24.06 -5.13
CA LEU A 56 -12.61 -25.34 -4.87
C LEU A 56 -13.56 -26.49 -5.21
N SER A 57 -13.01 -27.57 -5.76
CA SER A 57 -13.81 -28.76 -6.06
C SER A 57 -14.15 -29.51 -4.76
N LYS A 58 -15.45 -29.69 -4.50
CA LYS A 58 -15.94 -30.48 -3.36
C LYS A 58 -15.66 -31.98 -3.53
N SER A 59 -15.70 -32.49 -4.76
CA SER A 59 -15.59 -33.92 -5.04
C SER A 59 -14.18 -34.38 -5.40
N ARG A 60 -13.32 -33.47 -5.90
CA ARG A 60 -11.96 -33.79 -6.36
C ARG A 60 -10.96 -32.68 -5.97
N PRO A 61 -10.75 -32.42 -4.67
CA PRO A 61 -9.95 -31.27 -4.21
C PRO A 61 -8.47 -31.32 -4.64
N THR A 62 -7.91 -32.51 -4.87
CA THR A 62 -6.50 -32.70 -5.27
C THR A 62 -6.29 -32.92 -6.77
N LYS A 63 -7.36 -33.10 -7.55
CA LYS A 63 -7.28 -33.43 -8.99
C LYS A 63 -7.95 -32.41 -9.90
N ALA A 64 -8.90 -31.63 -9.38
CA ALA A 64 -9.58 -30.62 -10.17
C ALA A 64 -8.89 -29.26 -9.99
N GLN A 65 -8.62 -28.59 -11.10
CA GLN A 65 -8.09 -27.23 -11.09
C GLN A 65 -9.10 -26.28 -10.41
N PRO A 66 -8.66 -25.42 -9.49
CA PRO A 66 -9.50 -24.37 -8.93
C PRO A 66 -10.03 -23.46 -10.05
N LYS A 67 -11.32 -23.13 -10.01
CA LYS A 67 -11.95 -22.28 -11.03
C LYS A 67 -11.95 -20.83 -10.56
N LEU A 68 -11.33 -19.92 -11.31
CA LEU A 68 -11.41 -18.48 -11.03
C LEU A 68 -12.87 -18.02 -11.14
N VAL A 69 -13.37 -17.36 -10.11
CA VAL A 69 -14.76 -16.85 -10.04
C VAL A 69 -14.84 -15.34 -9.87
N GLY A 70 -13.73 -14.68 -9.53
CA GLY A 70 -13.66 -13.24 -9.44
C GLY A 70 -12.20 -12.78 -9.37
N SER A 71 -11.93 -11.62 -9.96
CA SER A 71 -10.63 -10.98 -9.89
C SER A 71 -10.81 -9.46 -9.82
N ALA A 72 -9.93 -8.79 -9.09
CA ALA A 72 -9.86 -7.34 -9.01
C ALA A 72 -8.41 -6.88 -9.01
N THR A 73 -8.11 -5.82 -9.76
CA THR A 73 -6.83 -5.12 -9.72
C THR A 73 -7.06 -3.71 -9.18
N LEU A 74 -6.42 -3.37 -8.07
CA LEU A 74 -6.57 -2.08 -7.39
C LEU A 74 -5.23 -1.35 -7.36
N ASP A 75 -5.25 -0.04 -7.55
CA ASP A 75 -4.07 0.82 -7.39
C ASP A 75 -3.90 1.21 -5.93
N ILE A 76 -2.75 0.87 -5.34
CA ILE A 76 -2.40 1.22 -3.95
C ILE A 76 -1.56 2.52 -3.89
N GLY A 77 -1.21 3.09 -5.04
CA GLY A 77 -0.48 4.34 -5.17
C GLY A 77 1.00 4.18 -5.56
N SER A 78 1.68 5.33 -5.72
CA SER A 78 2.98 5.44 -6.38
C SER A 78 4.14 5.92 -5.49
N SER A 79 4.05 5.76 -4.16
CA SER A 79 5.00 6.39 -3.22
C SER A 79 5.82 5.38 -2.39
N VAL A 80 6.06 4.18 -2.90
CA VAL A 80 6.91 3.21 -2.21
C VAL A 80 8.28 3.20 -2.87
N ARG A 81 9.32 3.49 -2.09
CA ARG A 81 10.70 3.10 -2.41
C ARG A 81 10.93 1.74 -1.74
N PRO A 82 10.50 0.61 -2.33
CA PRO A 82 10.69 -0.66 -1.68
C PRO A 82 12.19 -0.94 -1.67
N LEU A 83 12.73 -1.13 -0.49
CA LEU A 83 13.95 -1.91 -0.35
C LEU A 83 13.56 -3.36 -0.70
N VAL A 84 13.88 -3.77 -1.93
CA VAL A 84 13.40 -5.00 -2.60
C VAL A 84 13.76 -6.29 -1.83
N HIS A 85 14.66 -6.21 -0.84
CA HIS A 85 15.19 -7.35 -0.09
C HIS A 85 14.31 -7.84 1.08
N HIS A 86 13.19 -7.19 1.41
CA HIS A 86 12.24 -7.69 2.42
C HIS A 86 10.82 -7.71 1.86
N LEU A 87 10.02 -8.73 2.21
CA LEU A 87 8.58 -8.77 1.95
C LEU A 87 7.92 -7.61 2.69
N PRO A 88 7.69 -6.45 2.05
CA PRO A 88 7.26 -5.25 2.74
C PRO A 88 5.74 -5.24 2.92
N PHE A 89 5.07 -6.36 2.63
CA PHE A 89 3.62 -6.45 2.56
C PHE A 89 3.11 -7.51 3.52
N ALA A 90 2.15 -7.13 4.37
CA ALA A 90 1.40 -8.05 5.20
C ALA A 90 -0.09 -8.01 4.82
N PHE A 91 -0.76 -9.17 4.88
CA PHE A 91 -2.16 -9.33 4.53
C PHE A 91 -2.94 -9.86 5.73
N THR A 92 -3.97 -9.14 6.15
CA THR A 92 -4.88 -9.59 7.20
C THR A 92 -6.29 -9.75 6.63
N TRP A 93 -6.78 -10.97 6.60
CA TRP A 93 -8.06 -11.33 5.99
C TRP A 93 -9.20 -11.28 7.01
N ARG A 94 -10.33 -10.68 6.61
CA ARG A 94 -11.64 -10.78 7.26
C ARG A 94 -12.67 -11.32 6.25
N PRO A 95 -13.88 -11.68 6.70
CA PRO A 95 -14.93 -12.16 5.79
C PRO A 95 -15.19 -11.18 4.64
N GLU A 96 -15.37 -9.90 4.96
CA GLU A 96 -15.76 -8.85 4.00
C GLU A 96 -14.61 -7.92 3.59
N HIS A 97 -13.51 -7.94 4.35
CA HIS A 97 -12.41 -6.99 4.17
C HIS A 97 -11.06 -7.68 4.05
N LEU A 98 -10.17 -7.11 3.24
CA LEU A 98 -8.75 -7.41 3.22
C LEU A 98 -7.97 -6.18 3.67
N TYR A 99 -7.12 -6.32 4.68
CA TYR A 99 -6.20 -5.27 5.09
C TYR A 99 -4.82 -5.56 4.52
N VAL A 100 -4.26 -4.60 3.78
CA VAL A 100 -2.91 -4.67 3.22
C VAL A 100 -2.05 -3.66 3.96
N THR A 101 -0.98 -4.12 4.60
CA THR A 101 -0.04 -3.24 5.32
C THR A 101 1.29 -3.19 4.59
N ILE A 102 1.86 -2.00 4.44
CA ILE A 102 3.18 -1.79 3.83
C ILE A 102 4.18 -1.35 4.91
N SER A 103 5.29 -2.07 5.04
CA SER A 103 6.42 -1.69 5.91
C SER A 103 6.96 -0.32 5.54
N SER A 104 6.94 0.60 6.49
CA SER A 104 7.36 1.99 6.32
C SER A 104 7.60 2.63 7.69
N SER A 105 8.21 3.82 7.71
CA SER A 105 8.31 4.65 8.93
C SER A 105 7.00 5.35 9.29
N ARG A 106 5.93 5.08 8.55
CA ARG A 106 4.55 5.48 8.83
C ARG A 106 3.66 4.26 8.65
N LEU A 107 2.57 4.18 9.39
CA LEU A 107 1.59 3.13 9.18
C LEU A 107 0.91 3.33 7.82
N ARG A 108 1.23 2.47 6.86
CA ARG A 108 0.57 2.40 5.56
C ARG A 108 -0.32 1.17 5.54
N VAL A 109 -1.60 1.36 5.83
CA VAL A 109 -2.60 0.30 5.82
C VAL A 109 -3.74 0.66 4.88
N TYR A 110 -4.14 -0.29 4.06
CA TYR A 110 -5.24 -0.17 3.11
C TYR A 110 -6.31 -1.19 3.44
N ARG A 111 -7.54 -0.74 3.65
CA ARG A 111 -8.72 -1.58 3.81
C ARG A 111 -9.39 -1.72 2.47
N VAL A 112 -9.50 -2.96 2.00
CA VAL A 112 -10.19 -3.31 0.76
C VAL A 112 -11.52 -3.98 1.09
N ASP A 113 -12.61 -3.45 0.57
CA ASP A 113 -13.92 -4.09 0.60
C ASP A 113 -13.97 -5.17 -0.49
N LEU A 114 -14.07 -6.43 -0.07
CA LEU A 114 -14.04 -7.58 -0.98
C LEU A 114 -15.32 -7.70 -1.80
N ASN A 115 -16.46 -7.27 -1.28
CA ASN A 115 -17.72 -7.32 -2.00
C ASN A 115 -17.71 -6.29 -3.13
N LEU A 116 -17.28 -5.06 -2.84
CA LEU A 116 -17.13 -4.02 -3.85
C LEU A 116 -16.03 -4.35 -4.87
N ALA A 117 -14.90 -4.90 -4.42
CA ALA A 117 -13.83 -5.31 -5.32
C ALA A 117 -14.27 -6.41 -6.29
N MET A 118 -14.99 -7.43 -5.80
CA MET A 118 -15.42 -8.59 -6.61
C MET A 118 -16.68 -8.32 -7.45
N ALA A 119 -17.55 -7.41 -7.02
CA ALA A 119 -18.71 -6.99 -7.82
C ALA A 119 -18.29 -6.26 -9.10
N ARG A 120 -17.13 -5.58 -9.07
CA ARG A 120 -16.51 -4.93 -10.22
C ARG A 120 -15.71 -5.94 -11.04
N ASN A 121 -16.39 -6.84 -11.74
CA ASN A 121 -15.77 -7.78 -12.69
C ASN A 121 -15.20 -7.10 -13.96
N THR A 122 -14.83 -5.82 -13.90
CA THR A 122 -14.25 -5.04 -14.98
C THR A 122 -13.21 -4.09 -14.39
N ASP A 123 -12.01 -4.07 -14.96
CA ASP A 123 -10.93 -3.14 -14.62
C ASP A 123 -11.43 -1.70 -14.59
N VAL A 124 -11.59 -1.13 -13.39
CA VAL A 124 -11.89 0.30 -13.21
C VAL A 124 -10.76 0.91 -12.40
N CYS A 125 -9.83 1.53 -13.11
CA CYS A 125 -8.86 2.46 -12.54
C CYS A 125 -9.60 3.58 -11.78
N PRO A 126 -9.13 3.99 -10.59
CA PRO A 126 -9.46 5.31 -10.08
C PRO A 126 -8.73 6.35 -10.96
N SER A 127 -9.49 7.27 -11.54
CA SER A 127 -9.03 8.48 -12.26
C SER A 127 -8.27 8.28 -13.60
N LYS A 128 -9.00 8.35 -14.73
CA LYS A 128 -8.50 9.08 -15.90
C LYS A 128 -8.93 10.54 -15.71
N ARG A 129 -7.99 11.43 -15.38
CA ARG A 129 -8.18 12.87 -15.64
C ARG A 129 -8.08 13.04 -17.16
N THR A 130 -9.17 13.40 -17.83
CA THR A 130 -9.10 13.92 -19.19
C THR A 130 -8.50 15.33 -19.13
N TRP A 131 -7.73 15.66 -20.17
CA TRP A 131 -6.94 16.89 -20.29
C TRP A 131 -7.79 18.15 -20.50
N ASP A 132 -9.07 18.02 -20.81
CA ASP A 132 -10.00 19.15 -20.85
C ASP A 132 -10.72 19.25 -19.50
N GLY A 133 -10.52 20.37 -18.79
CA GLY A 133 -11.11 20.63 -17.47
C GLY A 133 -12.64 20.80 -17.46
N THR A 134 -13.38 20.03 -18.25
CA THR A 134 -14.83 20.10 -18.38
C THR A 134 -15.47 18.89 -17.72
N VAL A 135 -15.85 19.04 -16.44
CA VAL A 135 -16.72 18.07 -15.77
C VAL A 135 -18.14 18.26 -16.30
N ILE A 136 -18.52 17.50 -17.32
CA ILE A 136 -19.92 17.28 -17.67
C ILE A 136 -20.18 15.77 -17.64
N GLY A 137 -20.66 15.31 -16.49
CA GLY A 137 -21.13 13.94 -16.27
C GLY A 137 -22.11 13.94 -15.09
N PRO A 138 -23.20 13.14 -15.16
CA PRO A 138 -24.38 13.33 -14.33
C PRO A 138 -24.16 12.89 -12.88
N VAL A 139 -24.86 13.59 -11.99
CA VAL A 139 -25.46 13.18 -10.69
C VAL A 139 -24.60 12.32 -9.74
N LYS A 140 -24.49 12.82 -8.50
CA LYS A 140 -24.05 12.13 -7.27
C LYS A 140 -24.48 10.66 -7.22
N ASP A 141 -23.66 9.77 -7.75
CA ASP A 141 -23.47 8.45 -7.15
C ASP A 141 -22.14 8.57 -6.41
N GLU A 142 -22.21 8.59 -5.08
CA GLU A 142 -21.04 8.46 -4.21
C GLU A 142 -20.34 7.15 -4.57
N LYS A 143 -19.38 7.21 -5.50
CA LYS A 143 -18.57 6.06 -5.91
C LYS A 143 -17.77 5.62 -4.70
N ARG A 144 -18.33 4.71 -3.90
CA ARG A 144 -17.61 4.05 -2.81
C ARG A 144 -16.35 3.42 -3.40
N CYS A 145 -15.18 3.92 -3.01
CA CYS A 145 -13.93 3.32 -3.42
C CYS A 145 -13.76 1.96 -2.75
N ALA A 146 -13.36 0.94 -3.52
CA ALA A 146 -13.15 -0.40 -2.98
C ALA A 146 -11.94 -0.47 -2.05
N ILE A 147 -11.08 0.56 -2.07
CA ILE A 147 -9.90 0.72 -1.23
C ILE A 147 -10.04 2.01 -0.41
N ALA A 148 -9.66 1.92 0.87
CA ALA A 148 -9.62 3.06 1.77
C ALA A 148 -8.36 3.00 2.65
N THR A 149 -7.93 4.13 3.19
CA THR A 149 -6.80 4.27 4.12
C THR A 149 -7.23 5.16 5.31
N PRO A 150 -6.67 4.99 6.51
CA PRO A 150 -6.96 5.90 7.62
C PRO A 150 -6.58 7.33 7.24
N THR A 151 -7.34 8.34 7.64
CA THR A 151 -6.99 9.76 7.46
C THR A 151 -5.74 10.12 8.27
N GLU A 152 -5.68 9.67 9.53
CA GLU A 152 -4.60 10.06 10.43
C GLU A 152 -3.25 9.46 10.02
N THR A 153 -2.18 10.23 10.27
CA THR A 153 -0.80 9.80 9.99
C THR A 153 -0.14 9.30 11.26
N ILE A 154 0.02 7.99 11.36
CA ILE A 154 0.70 7.35 12.49
C ILE A 154 2.16 7.08 12.12
N PHE A 155 3.08 7.64 12.90
CA PHE A 155 4.51 7.42 12.73
C PHE A 155 4.97 6.13 13.40
N LEU A 156 5.79 5.37 12.70
CA LEU A 156 6.41 4.15 13.21
C LEU A 156 7.92 4.38 13.39
N PRO A 157 8.59 3.61 14.27
CA PRO A 157 10.04 3.63 14.38
C PRO A 157 10.73 3.39 13.03
N ARG A 158 11.94 3.93 12.84
CA ARG A 158 12.66 3.81 11.56
C ARG A 158 12.91 2.35 11.17
N SER A 159 13.06 1.48 12.17
CA SER A 159 13.20 0.03 12.00
C SER A 159 11.99 -0.62 11.32
N ALA A 160 10.79 -0.03 11.38
CA ALA A 160 9.60 -0.53 10.70
C ALA A 160 9.70 -0.50 9.16
N ARG A 161 10.68 0.23 8.59
CA ARG A 161 10.98 0.19 7.15
C ARG A 161 11.55 -1.15 6.68
N ILE A 162 12.16 -1.90 7.60
CA ILE A 162 12.90 -3.13 7.29
C ILE A 162 12.42 -4.33 8.12
N SER A 163 11.49 -4.13 9.05
CA SER A 163 10.75 -5.21 9.70
C SER A 163 9.37 -5.36 9.06
N THR A 164 8.80 -6.55 9.17
CA THR A 164 7.40 -6.77 8.78
C THR A 164 6.49 -5.99 9.73
N VAL A 165 5.60 -5.19 9.14
CA VAL A 165 4.54 -4.48 9.87
C VAL A 165 3.21 -5.10 9.48
N GLN A 166 2.41 -5.51 10.48
CA GLN A 166 1.11 -6.10 10.26
C GLN A 166 0.04 -5.36 11.04
N TYR A 167 -1.00 -4.91 10.33
CA TYR A 167 -2.21 -4.38 10.95
C TYR A 167 -3.23 -5.51 11.19
N LEU A 168 -3.75 -5.57 12.42
CA LEU A 168 -4.83 -6.44 12.84
C LEU A 168 -6.04 -5.56 13.19
N PRO A 169 -7.13 -5.59 12.40
CA PRO A 169 -8.32 -4.80 12.69
C PRO A 169 -8.99 -5.30 13.99
N PRO A 170 -9.82 -4.46 14.64
CA PRO A 170 -10.51 -4.81 15.86
C PRO A 170 -11.23 -6.16 15.73
N ASN A 171 -11.14 -6.98 16.77
CA ASN A 171 -11.88 -8.23 16.81
C ASN A 171 -13.28 -7.95 17.38
N PRO A 172 -14.38 -8.11 16.62
CA PRO A 172 -15.73 -7.86 17.14
C PRO A 172 -16.08 -8.77 18.34
N ASN A 173 -15.40 -9.91 18.49
CA ASN A 173 -15.59 -10.86 19.58
C ASN A 173 -14.48 -10.79 20.65
N GLY A 174 -13.58 -9.81 20.57
CA GLY A 174 -12.44 -9.66 21.49
C GLY A 174 -12.67 -8.61 22.57
N PHE A 175 -11.81 -8.64 23.59
CA PHE A 175 -11.75 -7.59 24.60
C PHE A 175 -11.07 -6.34 24.03
N GLY A 176 -11.87 -5.37 23.60
CA GLY A 176 -11.44 -4.04 23.19
C GLY A 176 -11.66 -3.73 21.71
N ASN A 177 -12.36 -2.64 21.44
CA ASN A 177 -12.54 -2.05 20.10
C ASN A 177 -11.25 -1.38 19.60
N LYS A 178 -10.11 -2.07 19.75
CA LYS A 178 -8.79 -1.57 19.39
C LYS A 178 -8.22 -2.44 18.28
N SER A 179 -7.64 -1.79 17.30
CA SER A 179 -6.78 -2.43 16.33
C SER A 179 -5.37 -2.59 16.89
N VAL A 180 -4.60 -3.52 16.34
CA VAL A 180 -3.23 -3.80 16.77
C VAL A 180 -2.30 -3.69 15.57
N VAL A 181 -1.26 -2.87 15.69
CA VAL A 181 -0.12 -2.87 14.76
C VAL A 181 1.00 -3.66 15.39
N VAL A 182 1.37 -4.76 14.76
CA VAL A 182 2.50 -5.60 15.16
C VAL A 182 3.70 -5.24 14.32
N VAL A 183 4.80 -4.89 14.97
CA VAL A 183 6.10 -4.70 14.33
C VAL A 183 6.98 -5.88 14.71
N SER A 184 7.33 -6.72 13.74
CA SER A 184 8.03 -7.97 13.99
C SER A 184 9.41 -7.76 14.63
N PRO A 185 9.89 -8.75 15.42
CA PRO A 185 11.25 -8.75 15.93
C PRO A 185 12.27 -8.62 14.80
N ARG A 186 13.42 -8.03 15.10
CA ARG A 186 14.55 -8.00 14.18
C ARG A 186 15.57 -9.02 14.63
N ASN A 187 15.74 -10.07 13.84
CA ASN A 187 16.80 -11.05 14.01
C ASN A 187 18.00 -10.56 13.19
N GLY A 188 18.97 -9.96 13.87
CA GLY A 188 20.25 -9.52 13.30
C GLY A 188 21.35 -9.75 14.32
N THR A 189 22.47 -9.02 14.20
CA THR A 189 23.59 -9.10 15.17
C THR A 189 23.19 -8.78 16.60
N CYS A 190 22.13 -7.98 16.78
CA CYS A 190 21.45 -7.77 18.07
C CYS A 190 19.96 -8.05 17.89
N ALA A 191 19.47 -9.12 18.53
CA ALA A 191 18.07 -9.47 18.52
C ALA A 191 17.27 -8.38 19.24
N ARG A 192 16.33 -7.74 18.53
CA ARG A 192 15.40 -6.77 19.13
C ARG A 192 14.00 -7.38 19.17
N PRO A 193 13.32 -7.35 20.33
CA PRO A 193 11.96 -7.87 20.42
C PRO A 193 11.02 -7.07 19.52
N GLY A 194 10.01 -7.76 18.99
CA GLY A 194 8.89 -7.09 18.35
C GLY A 194 8.06 -6.33 19.38
N PHE A 195 7.25 -5.40 18.91
CA PHE A 195 6.33 -4.66 19.77
C PHE A 195 4.98 -4.49 19.08
N CYS A 196 3.97 -4.21 19.89
CA CYS A 196 2.60 -3.98 19.43
C CYS A 196 2.16 -2.57 19.82
N ILE A 197 1.45 -1.89 18.91
CA ILE A 197 0.78 -0.61 19.17
C ILE A 197 -0.72 -0.88 19.11
N TYR A 198 -1.45 -0.44 20.12
CA TYR A 198 -2.91 -0.50 20.13
C TYR A 198 -3.47 0.83 19.67
N LEU A 199 -4.34 0.81 18.66
CA LEU A 199 -4.95 2.02 18.09
C LEU A 199 -6.47 1.93 18.22
N THR A 200 -7.07 3.01 18.70
CA THR A 200 -8.51 3.24 18.70
C THR A 200 -8.98 3.75 17.34
N GLU A 201 -10.29 3.86 17.14
CA GLU A 201 -10.86 4.50 15.95
C GLU A 201 -10.47 5.99 15.87
N GLN A 202 -10.34 6.67 17.02
CA GLN A 202 -9.90 8.07 17.06
C GLN A 202 -8.45 8.24 16.59
N ASP A 203 -7.57 7.29 16.91
CA ASP A 203 -6.17 7.32 16.48
C ASP A 203 -6.00 7.10 14.96
N LEU A 204 -6.99 6.45 14.33
CA LEU A 204 -7.01 6.18 12.88
C LEU A 204 -7.78 7.26 12.10
N GLY A 205 -8.75 7.89 12.75
CA GLY A 205 -9.74 8.76 12.11
C GLY A 205 -10.63 8.00 11.10
N GLU A 206 -11.16 8.74 10.14
CA GLU A 206 -11.98 8.18 9.06
C GLU A 206 -11.18 7.38 8.03
N TRP A 207 -11.86 6.48 7.32
CA TRP A 207 -11.27 5.70 6.23
C TRP A 207 -11.60 6.37 4.90
N ILE A 208 -10.61 7.03 4.30
CA ILE A 208 -10.74 7.87 3.10
C ILE A 208 -10.11 7.22 1.87
N ASP A 209 -10.37 7.76 0.67
CA ASP A 209 -9.71 7.31 -0.56
C ASP A 209 -8.18 7.56 -0.45
N PRO A 210 -7.32 6.57 -0.78
CA PRO A 210 -5.87 6.76 -0.84
C PRO A 210 -5.43 7.97 -1.69
N ALA A 211 -6.17 8.32 -2.73
CA ALA A 211 -5.88 9.48 -3.58
C ALA A 211 -5.99 10.80 -2.79
N GLU A 212 -6.98 10.93 -1.91
CA GLU A 212 -7.18 12.12 -1.06
C GLU A 212 -6.01 12.30 -0.09
N LYS A 213 -5.55 11.19 0.53
CA LYS A 213 -4.40 11.23 1.46
C LYS A 213 -3.08 11.58 0.76
N SER A 214 -2.91 11.17 -0.50
CA SER A 214 -1.69 11.44 -1.25
C SER A 214 -1.45 12.94 -1.50
N GLU A 215 -2.52 13.74 -1.58
CA GLU A 215 -2.43 15.19 -1.76
C GLU A 215 -2.04 15.92 -0.45
N GLU A 216 -2.14 15.27 0.70
CA GLU A 216 -1.75 15.80 2.01
C GLU A 216 -0.30 15.49 2.42
N GLU A 217 0.33 14.42 1.90
CA GLU A 217 1.72 14.07 2.25
C GLU A 217 2.75 15.22 2.09
N PRO A 218 2.68 16.12 1.08
CA PRO A 218 3.60 17.27 1.00
C PRO A 218 3.26 18.41 1.99
N ARG A 219 2.14 18.36 2.71
CA ARG A 219 1.63 19.46 3.57
C ARG A 219 1.91 19.28 5.07
N LEU A 220 2.59 18.23 5.48
CA LEU A 220 2.91 18.03 6.90
C LEU A 220 3.74 19.21 7.43
N LEU A 221 3.19 19.93 8.40
CA LEU A 221 3.83 21.07 9.03
C LEU A 221 5.15 20.64 9.70
N PRO A 222 6.14 21.54 9.86
CA PRO A 222 7.45 21.21 10.44
C PRO A 222 7.39 20.49 11.81
N GLY A 223 6.35 20.73 12.61
CA GLY A 223 6.13 20.02 13.89
C GLY A 223 5.42 18.66 13.79
N GLN A 224 4.80 18.35 12.65
CA GLN A 224 4.21 17.04 12.34
C GLN A 224 5.17 16.17 11.52
N GLN A 225 6.24 16.76 10.99
CA GLN A 225 7.39 16.00 10.53
C GLN A 225 8.14 15.48 11.75
N ARG A 226 8.60 14.24 11.68
CA ARG A 226 9.46 13.68 12.72
C ARG A 226 10.66 14.62 12.90
N LEU A 227 10.89 15.09 14.13
CA LEU A 227 12.04 15.92 14.50
C LEU A 227 13.34 15.26 13.98
N SER A 228 13.81 15.70 12.82
CA SER A 228 15.05 15.22 12.20
C SER A 228 16.26 15.64 13.02
N SER A 229 16.17 16.79 13.72
CA SER A 229 17.29 17.39 14.43
C SER A 229 17.74 16.66 15.71
N MET A 230 16.98 15.68 16.22
CA MET A 230 17.37 14.92 17.42
C MET A 230 18.05 13.59 17.09
N TYR A 231 18.22 13.24 15.81
CA TYR A 231 18.87 12.00 15.41
C TYR A 231 19.82 12.27 14.25
N GLU A 232 21.06 11.81 14.39
CA GLU A 232 22.06 11.86 13.32
C GLU A 232 21.52 11.17 12.05
N GLU A 233 21.63 11.86 10.92
CA GLU A 233 21.24 11.31 9.62
C GLU A 233 22.28 10.28 9.17
N PHE A 234 21.80 9.15 8.62
CA PHE A 234 22.67 8.12 8.06
C PHE A 234 23.47 8.70 6.90
N ASN A 235 24.78 8.79 7.07
CA ASN A 235 25.71 9.34 6.11
C ASN A 235 26.33 8.19 5.32
N THR A 236 25.94 8.05 4.06
CA THR A 236 26.43 6.98 3.17
C THR A 236 27.94 6.94 2.99
N GLU A 237 28.65 8.06 3.22
CA GLU A 237 30.12 8.14 3.10
C GLU A 237 30.83 7.80 4.42
N LYS A 238 30.16 8.01 5.56
CA LYS A 238 30.75 7.77 6.90
C LYS A 238 30.28 6.48 7.56
N ASP A 239 29.09 6.01 7.22
CA ASP A 239 28.42 4.89 7.90
C ASP A 239 28.49 3.58 7.10
N CYS A 240 29.04 3.60 5.88
CA CYS A 240 29.19 2.43 5.01
C CYS A 240 30.68 2.01 4.90
N ASP A 241 31.16 1.18 5.83
CA ASP A 241 32.47 0.51 5.74
C ASP A 241 32.41 -0.77 4.88
N VAL A 242 31.56 -0.81 3.85
CA VAL A 242 31.43 -2.01 3.02
C VAL A 242 32.44 -1.92 1.88
N ILE A 243 33.61 -2.51 2.11
CA ILE A 243 34.54 -2.87 1.04
C ILE A 243 33.84 -3.93 0.18
N PRO A 244 33.66 -3.72 -1.14
CA PRO A 244 33.19 -4.79 -2.01
C PRO A 244 34.25 -5.90 -2.01
N CYS A 245 33.86 -7.11 -1.56
CA CYS A 245 34.63 -8.30 -1.87
C CYS A 245 34.31 -8.69 -3.31
N ASP A 246 35.25 -8.41 -4.20
CA ASP A 246 35.26 -8.94 -5.56
C ASP A 246 35.37 -10.48 -5.51
N TYR A 247 34.47 -11.15 -6.23
CA TYR A 247 34.67 -12.51 -6.75
C TYR A 247 34.32 -12.52 -8.24
#